data_AF-A0A510TDH7-F1
#
_entry.id   AF-A0A510TDH7-F1
#
_cell.length_a   1.000
_cell.length_b   1.000
_cell.length_c   1.000
_cell.angle_alpha   90.00
_cell.angle_beta   90.00
_cell.angle_gamma   90.00
#
_symmetry.space_group_name_H-M   'P 1'
#
loop_
_entity.id
_entity.type
_entity.pdbx_description
1 polymer ?
#
loop_
_entity_poly.entity_id
_entity_poly.type
_entity_poly.pdbx_seq_one_letter_code
_entity_poly.pdbx_strand_id
1 'polypeptide(L)' 'MARGMLKAAGLHGHQYAVDAVLAAVAGREAAQGAQATVFTSDTDDMNRLLAGHSVRVEKV' A
#
# COMPACT_ATOMS: atom_id res chain seq x y z
N MET A 1 -8.89 -1.31 5.36
CA MET A 1 -8.92 -2.28 4.24
C MET A 1 -8.86 -1.54 2.91
N ALA A 2 -8.39 -2.19 1.84
CA ALA A 2 -8.02 -1.61 0.53
C ALA A 2 -8.89 -0.46 0.00
N ARG A 3 -10.22 -0.63 -0.02
CA ARG A 3 -11.16 0.44 -0.45
C ARG A 3 -10.99 1.75 0.33
N GLY A 4 -10.71 1.66 1.62
CA GLY A 4 -10.46 2.82 2.48
C GLY A 4 -9.14 3.52 2.16
N MET A 5 -8.10 2.76 1.78
CA MET A 5 -6.80 3.31 1.35
C MET A 5 -6.93 4.06 0.03
N LEU A 6 -7.68 3.49 -0.94
CA LEU A 6 -8.01 4.19 -2.19
C LEU A 6 -8.72 5.52 -1.92
N LYS A 7 -9.75 5.50 -1.07
CA LYS A 7 -10.49 6.72 -0.70
C LYS A 7 -9.59 7.74 -0.01
N ALA A 8 -8.73 7.31 0.92
CA ALA A 8 -7.83 8.20 1.65
C ALA A 8 -6.74 8.81 0.75
N ALA A 9 -6.21 8.03 -0.20
CA ALA A 9 -5.19 8.46 -1.15
C ALA A 9 -5.76 9.28 -2.32
N GLY A 10 -7.09 9.41 -2.42
CA GLY A 10 -7.77 10.04 -3.56
C GLY A 10 -7.62 9.26 -4.88
N LEU A 11 -7.34 7.96 -4.80
CA LEU A 11 -7.11 7.07 -5.94
C LEU A 11 -8.40 6.33 -6.31
N HIS A 12 -8.68 6.20 -7.61
CA HIS A 12 -9.87 5.52 -8.11
C HIS A 12 -9.64 4.78 -9.42
N GLY A 13 -10.49 3.79 -9.67
CA GLY A 13 -10.44 2.97 -10.89
C GLY A 13 -9.74 1.63 -10.68
N HIS A 14 -9.87 0.75 -11.69
CA HIS A 14 -9.32 -0.60 -11.66
C HIS A 14 -7.78 -0.63 -11.66
N GLN A 15 -7.14 0.43 -12.18
CA GLN A 15 -5.69 0.55 -12.24
C GLN A 15 -4.99 0.44 -10.87
N TYR A 16 -5.65 0.90 -9.79
CA TYR A 16 -5.08 0.88 -8.43
C TYR A 16 -5.59 -0.29 -7.56
N ALA A 17 -6.42 -1.16 -8.12
CA ALA A 17 -7.10 -2.19 -7.31
C ALA A 17 -6.10 -3.19 -6.73
N VAL A 18 -5.11 -3.61 -7.54
CA VAL A 18 -4.06 -4.53 -7.09
C VAL A 18 -3.15 -3.86 -6.06
N ASP A 19 -2.71 -2.63 -6.33
CA ASP A 19 -1.85 -1.87 -5.41
C ASP A 19 -2.53 -1.67 -4.05
N ALA A 20 -3.82 -1.36 -4.05
CA ALA A 20 -4.58 -1.18 -2.83
C ALA A 20 -4.76 -2.48 -2.02
N VAL A 21 -4.89 -3.62 -2.69
CA VAL A 21 -4.93 -4.92 -2.02
C VAL A 21 -3.57 -5.26 -1.43
N LEU A 22 -2.49 -5.07 -2.19
CA LEU A 22 -1.12 -5.29 -1.73
C LEU A 22 -0.78 -4.39 -0.53
N ALA A 23 -1.09 -3.09 -0.61
CA ALA A 23 -0.93 -2.14 0.49
C ALA A 23 -1.74 -2.55 1.73
N ALA A 24 -2.98 -3.05 1.54
CA ALA A 24 -3.81 -3.50 2.65
C ALA A 24 -3.24 -4.74 3.35
N VAL A 25 -2.65 -5.68 2.61
CA VAL A 25 -1.98 -6.84 3.18
C VAL A 25 -0.73 -6.40 3.93
N ALA A 26 0.18 -5.65 3.29
CA ALA A 26 1.42 -5.21 3.92
C ALA A 26 1.17 -4.35 5.17
N GLY A 27 0.21 -3.41 5.09
CA GLY A 27 -0.18 -2.57 6.22
C GLY A 27 -0.78 -3.36 7.39
N ARG A 28 -1.52 -4.44 7.10
CA ARG A 28 -2.05 -5.35 8.13
C ARG A 28 -0.94 -6.11 8.85
N GLU A 29 0.00 -6.69 8.11
CA GLU A 29 1.13 -7.41 8.70
C GLU A 29 1.99 -6.47 9.56
N ALA A 30 2.23 -5.25 9.08
CA ALA A 30 2.95 -4.22 9.84
C ALA A 30 2.22 -3.83 11.13
N ALA A 31 0.90 -3.66 11.09
CA ALA A 31 0.10 -3.38 12.29
C ALA A 31 0.11 -4.53 13.30
N GLN A 32 0.44 -5.75 12.88
CA GLN A 32 0.62 -6.92 13.74
C GLN A 32 2.06 -7.06 14.27
N GLY A 33 2.94 -6.12 13.95
CA GLY A 33 4.33 -6.08 14.42
C GLY A 33 5.34 -6.78 13.51
N ALA A 34 4.92 -7.30 12.35
CA ALA A 34 5.84 -7.85 11.37
C ALA A 34 6.56 -6.74 10.60
N GLN A 35 7.80 -7.01 10.15
CA GLN A 35 8.47 -6.14 9.20
C GLN A 35 8.03 -6.52 7.77
N ALA A 36 7.43 -5.58 7.05
CA ALA A 36 7.00 -5.79 5.67
C ALA A 36 7.75 -4.86 4.71
N THR A 37 8.18 -5.42 3.58
CA THR A 37 8.74 -4.68 2.43
C THR A 37 7.88 -4.97 1.20
N VAL A 38 7.46 -3.92 0.50
CA VAL A 38 6.75 -4.00 -0.77
C VAL A 38 7.71 -3.64 -1.90
N PHE A 39 7.82 -4.53 -2.87
CA PHE A 39 8.60 -4.34 -4.09
C PHE A 39 7.66 -3.96 -5.24
N THR A 40 7.90 -2.82 -5.88
CA THR A 40 7.04 -2.32 -6.97
C THR A 40 7.80 -1.40 -7.90
N SER A 41 7.46 -1.38 -9.19
CA SER A 41 8.03 -0.41 -10.15
C SER A 41 7.47 1.00 -9.94
N ASP A 42 6.25 1.11 -9.41
CA ASP A 42 5.57 2.36 -9.09
C ASP A 42 5.57 2.60 -7.57
N THR A 43 6.64 3.25 -7.11
CA THR A 43 6.82 3.55 -5.70
C THR A 43 5.94 4.70 -5.22
N ASP A 44 5.53 5.60 -6.12
CA ASP A 44 4.83 6.83 -5.74
C ASP A 44 3.41 6.53 -5.29
N ASP A 45 2.67 5.73 -6.07
CA ASP A 45 1.32 5.33 -5.69
C ASP A 45 1.32 4.38 -4.48
N MET A 46 2.32 3.51 -4.37
CA MET A 46 2.46 2.63 -3.20
C MET A 46 2.75 3.42 -1.92
N ASN A 47 3.61 4.44 -1.97
CA ASN A 47 3.87 5.32 -0.83
C ASN A 47 2.61 6.11 -0.41
N ARG A 48 1.77 6.52 -1.36
CA ARG A 48 0.50 7.20 -1.06
C ARG A 48 -0.49 6.27 -0.36
N LEU A 49 -0.62 5.02 -0.82
CA LEU A 49 -1.52 4.02 -0.24
C LEU A 49 -1.08 3.58 1.17
N LEU A 50 0.22 3.49 1.40
CA LEU A 50 0.82 3.07 2.68
C LEU A 50 1.12 4.23 3.63
N ALA A 51 0.72 5.46 3.31
CA ALA A 51 0.95 6.62 4.17
C ALA A 51 0.50 6.33 5.62
N GLY A 52 1.42 6.52 6.57
CA GLY A 52 1.20 6.24 7.99
C GLY A 52 1.32 4.78 8.43
N HIS A 53 1.70 3.86 7.53
CA HIS A 53 2.00 2.46 7.87
C HIS A 53 3.52 2.23 7.91
N SER A 54 3.99 1.44 8.86
CA SER A 54 5.41 1.07 8.99
C SER A 54 5.81 -0.04 8.01
N VAL A 55 5.66 0.24 6.71
CA VAL A 55 6.00 -0.66 5.60
C VAL A 55 7.11 -0.01 4.77
N ARG A 56 8.15 -0.78 4.43
CA ARG A 56 9.21 -0.32 3.52
C ARG A 56 8.73 -0.48 2.07
N VAL A 57 9.01 0.50 1.22
CA VAL A 57 8.74 0.42 -0.22
C VAL A 57 10.05 0.46 -0.97
N GLU A 58 10.29 -0.50 -1.86
CA GLU A 58 11.50 -0.60 -2.67
C GLU A 58 11.15 -0.73 -4.15
N LYS A 59 11.92 -0.02 -4.99
CA LYS A 59 11.77 -0.07 -6.44
C LYS A 59 12.43 -1.32 -7.01
N VAL A 60 11.73 -2.00 -7.91
CA VAL A 60 12.29 -3.06 -8.77
C VAL A 60 12.67 -2.55 -10.16
#